data_AF-A0A1I5PTY6-F1
#
_entry.id   AF-A0A1I5PTY6-F1
#
_cell.length_a   1.000
_cell.length_b   1.000
_cell.length_c   1.000
_cell.angle_alpha   90.00
_cell.angle_beta   90.00
_cell.angle_gamma   90.00
#
_symmetry.space_group_name_H-M   'P 1'
#
loop_
_entity.id
_entity.type
_entity.pdbx_description
1 polymer ?
#
loop_
_entity_poly.entity_id
_entity_poly.type
_entity_poly.pdbx_seq_one_letter_code
_entity_poly.pdbx_strand_id
1 'polypeptide(L)'
;MPKTNHAIPMTLLIVLLAISGGWLFVKINLSSKATPYMTYWNESRSCYINAYIPKFSSLGALGKIVKLFSSDSFFRVYSKDGVLLKSSEWLLWQREFAESEKAIWVHRRAIYPTDSGYEGWVIEACM
;
A
#
# COMPACT_ATOMS: atom_id res chain seq x y z
N MET A 1 -49.26 6.64 -4.90
CA MET A 1 -48.01 5.90 -5.19
C MET A 1 -46.88 6.92 -5.37
N PRO A 2 -45.86 6.95 -4.52
CA PRO A 2 -44.75 7.89 -4.72
C PRO A 2 -43.93 7.45 -5.94
N LYS A 3 -43.72 8.38 -6.88
CA LYS A 3 -42.90 8.16 -8.08
C LYS A 3 -41.45 8.12 -7.64
N THR A 4 -40.83 6.95 -7.54
CA THR A 4 -39.42 6.81 -7.20
C THR A 4 -38.58 7.52 -8.26
N ASN A 5 -37.92 8.60 -7.84
CA ASN A 5 -37.14 9.44 -8.75
C ASN A 5 -35.77 8.79 -8.99
N HIS A 6 -35.70 7.88 -9.96
CA HIS A 6 -34.50 7.10 -10.30
C HIS A 6 -33.28 7.95 -10.70
N ALA A 7 -33.46 9.25 -10.95
CA ALA A 7 -32.37 10.19 -11.20
C ALA A 7 -31.45 10.37 -9.99
N ILE A 8 -32.00 10.42 -8.77
CA ILE A 8 -31.23 10.63 -7.52
C ILE A 8 -30.24 9.48 -7.26
N PRO A 9 -30.65 8.19 -7.27
CA PRO A 9 -29.70 7.09 -7.05
C PRO A 9 -28.66 7.00 -8.18
N MET A 10 -29.02 7.36 -9.42
CA MET A 10 -28.08 7.36 -10.55
C MET A 10 -27.02 8.46 -10.40
N THR A 11 -27.41 9.68 -10.03
CA THR A 11 -26.45 10.76 -9.77
C THR A 11 -25.52 10.41 -8.60
N LEU A 12 -26.06 9.84 -7.51
CA LEU A 12 -25.26 9.41 -6.36
C LEU A 12 -24.22 8.35 -6.75
N LEU A 13 -24.62 7.37 -7.55
CA LEU A 13 -23.71 6.32 -8.03
C LEU A 13 -22.55 6.89 -8.86
N ILE A 14 -22.84 7.83 -9.77
CA ILE A 14 -21.81 8.49 -10.59
C ILE A 14 -20.81 9.25 -9.71
N VAL A 15 -21.30 9.96 -8.70
CA VAL A 15 -20.43 10.70 -7.75
C VAL A 15 -19.54 9.73 -6.97
N LEU A 16 -20.09 8.63 -6.47
CA LEU A 16 -19.30 7.62 -5.75
C LEU A 16 -18.21 6.99 -6.62
N LEU A 17 -18.54 6.66 -7.87
CA LEU A 17 -17.57 6.13 -8.84
C LEU A 17 -16.45 7.12 -9.16
N ALA A 18 -16.79 8.41 -9.31
CA ALA A 18 -15.81 9.46 -9.55
C ALA A 18 -14.85 9.62 -8.35
N ILE A 19 -15.38 9.58 -7.12
CA ILE A 19 -14.58 9.66 -5.90
C ILE A 19 -13.66 8.44 -5.78
N SER A 20 -14.19 7.22 -5.96
CA SER A 20 -13.38 6.01 -5.87
C SER A 20 -12.31 5.94 -6.95
N GLY A 21 -12.64 6.36 -8.18
CA GLY A 21 -11.69 6.41 -9.29
C GLY A 21 -10.59 7.44 -9.04
N GLY A 22 -10.95 8.62 -8.53
CA GLY A 22 -9.99 9.64 -8.11
C GLY A 22 -9.06 9.14 -7.01
N TRP A 23 -9.60 8.46 -6.00
CA TRP A 23 -8.81 7.89 -4.91
C TRP A 23 -7.81 6.83 -5.41
N LEU A 24 -8.27 5.91 -6.27
CA LEU A 24 -7.42 4.88 -6.87
C LEU A 24 -6.30 5.50 -7.71
N PHE A 25 -6.63 6.50 -8.52
CA PHE A 25 -5.64 7.23 -9.32
C PHE A 25 -4.56 7.87 -8.45
N VAL A 26 -4.95 8.50 -7.35
CA VAL A 26 -4.01 9.09 -6.38
C VAL A 26 -3.10 8.02 -5.78
N LYS A 27 -3.63 6.89 -5.32
CA LYS A 27 -2.83 5.79 -4.76
C LYS A 27 -1.81 5.25 -5.77
N ILE A 28 -2.24 4.98 -7.00
CA ILE A 28 -1.37 4.49 -8.09
C ILE A 28 -0.24 5.48 -8.37
N ASN A 29 -0.56 6.78 -8.45
CA ASN A 29 0.44 7.82 -8.73
C ASN A 29 1.47 7.97 -7.61
N LEU A 30 1.05 7.91 -6.35
CA LEU A 30 1.95 8.02 -5.22
C LEU A 30 2.88 6.81 -5.11
N SER A 31 2.33 5.63 -5.36
CA SER A 31 3.05 4.36 -5.31
C SER A 31 4.05 4.19 -6.46
N SER A 32 3.67 4.54 -7.70
CA SER A 32 4.56 4.42 -8.86
C SER A 32 5.78 5.34 -8.78
N LYS A 33 5.63 6.47 -8.06
CA LYS A 33 6.70 7.44 -7.81
C LYS A 33 7.47 7.17 -6.50
N ALA A 34 7.03 6.20 -5.69
CA ALA A 34 7.71 5.85 -4.46
C ALA A 34 8.99 5.07 -4.78
N THR A 35 10.11 5.55 -4.28
CA THR A 35 11.37 4.81 -4.29
C THR A 35 11.47 3.96 -3.02
N PRO A 36 12.15 2.80 -3.06
CA PRO A 36 12.43 2.05 -1.86
C PRO A 36 13.13 2.95 -0.83
N TYR A 37 12.59 3.01 0.37
CA TYR A 37 13.22 3.65 1.52
C TYR A 37 14.30 2.75 2.10
N MET A 38 13.95 1.47 2.31
CA MET A 38 14.86 0.45 2.85
C MET A 38 14.60 -0.90 2.18
N THR A 39 15.64 -1.72 2.09
CA THR A 39 15.60 -3.08 1.55
C THR A 39 16.18 -4.05 2.56
N TYR A 40 15.44 -5.12 2.86
CA TYR A 40 15.86 -6.17 3.78
C TYR A 40 15.83 -7.53 3.07
N TRP A 41 16.98 -8.18 2.98
CA TRP A 41 17.12 -9.49 2.36
C TRP A 41 16.82 -10.61 3.36
N ASN A 42 16.30 -11.74 2.88
CA ASN A 42 16.27 -12.96 3.67
C ASN A 42 17.69 -13.56 3.79
N GLU A 43 17.86 -14.51 4.70
CA GLU A 43 19.18 -15.11 4.99
C GLU A 43 19.82 -15.78 3.77
N SER A 44 19.04 -16.52 2.97
CA SER A 44 19.50 -17.20 1.76
C SER A 44 19.67 -16.27 0.54
N ARG A 45 19.35 -14.98 0.68
CA ARG A 45 19.35 -13.96 -0.41
C ARG A 45 18.53 -14.36 -1.65
N SER A 46 17.55 -15.24 -1.49
CA SER A 46 16.61 -15.58 -2.56
C SER A 46 15.48 -14.56 -2.72
N CYS A 47 15.22 -13.75 -1.69
CA CYS A 47 14.20 -12.72 -1.69
C CYS A 47 14.58 -11.48 -0.87
N TYR A 48 13.88 -10.38 -1.12
CA TYR A 48 13.97 -9.18 -0.32
C TYR A 48 12.61 -8.51 -0.14
N ILE A 49 12.46 -7.79 0.97
CA ILE A 49 11.32 -6.92 1.25
C ILE A 49 11.80 -5.47 1.19
N ASN A 50 11.11 -4.67 0.39
CA ASN A 50 11.31 -3.23 0.32
C ASN A 50 10.23 -2.53 1.14
N ALA A 51 10.65 -1.58 1.96
CA ALA A 51 9.79 -0.59 2.55
C ALA A 51 9.74 0.65 1.64
N TYR A 52 8.55 1.22 1.44
CA TYR A 52 8.34 2.40 0.61
C TYR A 52 7.66 3.50 1.41
N ILE A 53 8.06 4.74 1.14
CA ILE A 53 7.38 5.94 1.64
C ILE A 53 6.70 6.62 0.45
N PRO A 54 5.35 6.71 0.43
CA PRO A 54 4.64 7.39 -0.64
C PRO A 54 5.06 8.87 -0.76
N LYS A 55 5.28 9.34 -1.98
CA LYS A 55 5.75 10.71 -2.23
C LYS A 55 4.60 11.72 -2.21
N PHE A 56 3.96 11.91 -1.06
CA PHE A 56 2.81 12.81 -0.88
C PHE A 56 3.10 14.26 -1.30
N SER A 57 4.34 14.73 -1.17
CA SER A 57 4.78 16.06 -1.62
C SER A 57 4.56 16.30 -3.12
N SER A 58 4.48 15.24 -3.92
CA SER A 58 4.19 15.33 -5.36
C SER A 58 2.79 15.86 -5.69
N LEU A 59 1.88 15.90 -4.72
CA LEU A 59 0.52 16.42 -4.84
C LEU A 59 0.36 17.84 -4.26
N GLY A 60 1.46 18.50 -3.87
CA GLY A 60 1.43 19.84 -3.29
C GLY A 60 0.61 19.91 -2.00
N ALA A 61 -0.24 20.93 -1.87
CA ALA A 61 -1.08 21.13 -0.68
C ALA A 61 -2.07 19.97 -0.43
N LEU A 62 -2.57 19.35 -1.52
CA LEU A 62 -3.48 18.21 -1.42
C LEU A 62 -2.79 16.96 -0.84
N GLY A 63 -1.47 16.86 -0.96
CA GLY A 63 -0.70 15.75 -0.41
C GLY A 63 -0.85 15.59 1.10
N LYS A 64 -1.01 16.70 1.84
CA LYS A 64 -1.23 16.66 3.29
C LYS A 64 -2.57 16.03 3.67
N ILE A 65 -3.61 16.31 2.87
CA ILE A 65 -4.95 15.74 3.07
C ILE A 65 -4.90 14.25 2.76
N VAL A 66 -4.32 13.88 1.61
CA VAL A 66 -4.19 12.47 1.20
C VAL A 66 -3.41 11.65 2.23
N LYS A 67 -2.33 12.23 2.79
CA LYS A 67 -1.53 11.60 3.85
C LYS A 67 -2.37 11.25 5.08
N LEU A 68 -3.34 12.10 5.47
CA LEU A 68 -4.18 11.87 6.65
C LEU A 68 -5.07 10.62 6.54
N PHE A 69 -5.42 10.23 5.31
CA PHE A 69 -6.28 9.08 5.00
C PHE A 69 -5.51 7.92 4.36
N SER A 70 -4.18 7.99 4.34
CA SER A 70 -3.32 6.96 3.77
C SER A 70 -2.39 6.41 4.83
N SER A 71 -1.86 5.22 4.57
CA SER A 71 -0.74 4.71 5.33
C SER A 71 0.53 5.51 5.03
N ASP A 72 1.37 5.71 6.05
CA ASP A 72 2.64 6.44 5.93
C ASP A 72 3.68 5.63 5.15
N SER A 73 3.51 4.32 5.06
CA SER A 73 4.40 3.44 4.32
C SER A 73 3.65 2.25 3.73
N PHE A 74 4.31 1.51 2.85
CA PHE A 74 3.85 0.20 2.41
C PHE A 74 5.04 -0.70 2.11
N PHE A 75 4.79 -2.00 2.08
CA PHE A 75 5.83 -3.01 1.90
C PHE A 75 5.57 -3.84 0.66
N ARG A 76 6.64 -4.19 -0.06
CA ARG A 76 6.58 -5.13 -1.18
C ARG A 76 7.68 -6.17 -1.06
N VAL A 77 7.33 -7.42 -1.29
CA VAL A 77 8.27 -8.55 -1.31
C VAL A 77 8.56 -8.92 -2.75
N TYR A 78 9.84 -9.13 -3.04
CA TYR A 78 10.34 -9.49 -4.36
C TYR A 78 11.21 -10.75 -4.28
N SER A 79 11.28 -11.48 -5.39
CA SER A 79 12.36 -12.45 -5.61
C SER A 79 13.69 -11.72 -5.85
N LYS A 80 14.82 -12.42 -5.73
CA LYS A 80 16.14 -11.89 -6.08
C LYS A 80 16.23 -11.34 -7.50
N ASP A 81 15.41 -11.88 -8.41
CA ASP A 81 15.35 -11.48 -9.81
C ASP A 81 14.43 -10.26 -10.04
N GLY A 82 13.85 -9.71 -8.97
CA GLY A 82 13.00 -8.52 -9.00
C GLY A 82 11.53 -8.78 -9.31
N VAL A 83 11.08 -10.03 -9.30
CA VAL A 83 9.66 -10.37 -9.51
C VAL A 83 8.87 -10.01 -8.24
N LEU A 84 7.79 -9.23 -8.38
CA LEU A 84 6.91 -8.88 -7.26
C LEU A 84 6.12 -10.11 -6.79
N LEU A 85 6.26 -10.47 -5.51
CA LEU A 85 5.62 -11.64 -4.90
C LEU A 85 4.44 -11.25 -3.99
N LYS A 86 4.59 -10.20 -3.18
CA LYS A 86 3.55 -9.67 -2.28
C LYS A 86 3.64 -8.15 -2.15
N SER A 87 2.52 -7.52 -1.79
CA SER A 87 2.42 -6.09 -1.54
C SER A 87 1.36 -5.81 -0.47
N SER A 88 1.69 -4.95 0.51
CA SER A 88 0.72 -4.42 1.48
C SER A 88 0.02 -3.16 0.99
N GLU A 89 0.50 -2.54 -0.10
CA GLU A 89 0.01 -1.27 -0.66
C GLU A 89 -1.53 -1.21 -0.86
N TRP A 90 -2.15 -2.35 -1.12
CA TRP A 90 -3.57 -2.47 -1.41
C TRP A 90 -4.42 -2.79 -0.18
N LEU A 91 -3.80 -2.95 0.99
CA LEU A 91 -4.49 -3.16 2.26
C LEU A 91 -5.02 -1.79 2.74
N LEU A 92 -6.29 -1.51 2.43
CA LEU A 92 -6.91 -0.21 2.68
C LEU A 92 -7.13 0.11 4.17
N TRP A 93 -7.11 -0.91 5.02
CA TRP A 93 -7.46 -0.82 6.44
C TRP A 93 -6.26 -0.99 7.37
N GLN A 94 -5.06 -1.11 6.81
CA GLN A 94 -3.85 -1.35 7.55
C GLN A 94 -2.97 -0.11 7.49
N ARG A 95 -2.47 0.33 8.63
CA ARG A 95 -1.52 1.43 8.70
C ARG A 95 -0.15 0.86 9.05
N GLU A 96 0.85 1.22 8.26
CA GLU A 96 2.19 0.64 8.35
C GLU A 96 3.24 1.72 8.61
N PHE A 97 4.30 1.35 9.32
CA PHE A 97 5.31 2.29 9.81
C PHE A 97 6.76 1.84 9.50
N ALA A 98 7.22 2.14 8.29
CA ALA A 98 8.58 1.83 7.86
C ALA A 98 9.68 2.68 8.51
N GLU A 99 9.35 3.89 8.99
CA GLU A 99 10.35 4.80 9.59
C GLU A 99 10.61 4.52 11.07
N SER A 100 9.59 4.03 11.80
CA SER A 100 9.74 3.71 13.23
C SER A 100 10.30 2.31 13.46
N GLU A 101 10.07 1.38 12.52
CA GLU A 101 10.42 -0.01 12.70
C GLU A 101 10.77 -0.71 11.39
N LYS A 102 11.77 -1.60 11.45
CA LYS A 102 12.27 -2.33 10.30
C LYS A 102 11.42 -3.56 10.00
N ALA A 103 11.35 -3.91 8.71
CA ALA A 103 10.90 -5.23 8.32
C ALA A 103 11.95 -6.29 8.70
N ILE A 104 11.50 -7.51 8.97
CA ILE A 104 12.34 -8.63 9.36
C ILE A 104 11.98 -9.88 8.56
N TRP A 105 12.95 -10.77 8.42
CA TRP A 105 12.75 -12.10 7.84
C TRP A 105 12.92 -13.15 8.93
N VAL A 106 12.03 -14.14 8.93
CA VAL A 106 12.15 -15.37 9.72
C VAL A 106 11.98 -16.52 8.76
N HIS A 107 13.08 -17.17 8.38
CA HIS A 107 13.12 -18.16 7.30
C HIS A 107 12.48 -17.61 6.02
N ARG A 108 11.34 -18.18 5.62
CA ARG A 108 10.59 -17.83 4.40
C ARG A 108 9.46 -16.82 4.66
N ARG A 109 9.36 -16.30 5.89
CA ARG A 109 8.33 -15.35 6.29
C ARG A 109 8.89 -13.94 6.29
N ALA A 110 8.30 -13.08 5.47
CA ALA A 110 8.54 -11.64 5.51
C ALA A 110 7.57 -11.00 6.50
N ILE A 111 8.08 -10.24 7.47
CA ILE A 111 7.31 -9.62 8.54
C ILE A 111 7.56 -8.12 8.51
N TYR A 112 6.52 -7.32 8.71
CA TYR A 112 6.58 -5.87 8.64
C TYR A 112 5.64 -5.23 9.69
N PRO A 113 5.98 -4.02 10.18
CA PRO A 113 5.23 -3.37 11.26
C PRO A 113 3.92 -2.74 10.77
N THR A 114 2.90 -2.82 11.61
CA THR A 114 1.56 -2.25 11.42
C THR A 114 1.07 -1.57 12.70
N ASP A 115 -0.08 -0.92 12.66
CA ASP A 115 -0.77 -0.35 13.82
C ASP A 115 -1.37 -1.38 14.77
N SER A 116 -1.49 -2.64 14.33
CA SER A 116 -1.88 -3.78 15.14
C SER A 116 -0.69 -4.61 15.66
N GLY A 117 0.55 -4.19 15.41
CA GLY A 117 1.77 -4.91 15.78
C GLY A 117 2.60 -5.28 14.55
N TYR A 118 2.60 -6.56 14.18
CA TYR A 118 3.28 -7.01 12.97
C TYR A 118 2.39 -7.91 12.13
N GLU A 119 2.47 -7.71 10.83
CA GLU A 119 1.88 -8.58 9.84
C GLU A 119 2.96 -9.24 9.00
N GLY A 120 2.59 -10.26 8.23
CA GLY A 120 3.57 -10.92 7.39
C GLY A 120 3.02 -11.99 6.48
N TRP A 121 3.83 -12.37 5.51
CA TRP A 121 3.50 -13.40 4.54
C TRP A 121 4.54 -14.51 4.55
N VAL A 122 4.08 -15.74 4.48
CA VAL A 122 4.94 -16.88 4.12
C VAL A 122 5.09 -16.89 2.61
N ILE A 123 6.32 -16.90 2.12
CA ILE A 123 6.64 -16.82 0.70
C ILE A 123 7.36 -18.11 0.28
N GLU A 124 6.62 -19.03 -0.32
CA GLU A 124 7.14 -20.34 -0.69
C GLU A 124 8.35 -20.27 -1.63
N ALA A 125 8.42 -19.25 -2.48
CA ALA A 125 9.52 -19.02 -3.42
C ALA A 125 10.84 -18.57 -2.74
N CYS A 126 10.82 -18.17 -1.48
CA CYS A 126 11.97 -17.62 -0.76
C CYS A 126 12.76 -18.67 0.04
N MET A 127 13.06 -19.80 -0.60
CA MET A 127 13.96 -20.84 -0.06
C MET A 127 15.41 -20.42 -0.22
#